data_AF-A0A1H1MUX1-F1
#
_entry.id   AF-A0A1H1MUX1-F1
#
_cell.length_a   1.000
_cell.length_b   1.000
_cell.length_c   1.000
_cell.angle_alpha   90.00
_cell.angle_beta   90.00
_cell.angle_gamma   90.00
#
_symmetry.space_group_name_H-M   'P 1'
#
loop_
_entity.id
_entity.type
_entity.pdbx_description
1 polymer ?
#
loop_
_entity_poly.entity_id
_entity_poly.type
_entity_poly.pdbx_seq_one_letter_code
_entity_poly.pdbx_strand_id
1 'polypeptide(L)'
;MNRKNNPKNKNITVRVNERQYWEFNEIAHSHDLSVSEWANHLLSKHKNSYGKTENKEELIEGIDLTIKKMEFICQVLEKLKSEYKTFYDKTVDLAITNMKLTEKLIELKKFKRKLQN
;
A
#
# COMPACT_ATOMS: atom_id res chain seq x y z
N MET A 1 40.17 6.33 28.28
CA MET A 1 39.11 5.66 29.06
C MET A 1 37.90 5.44 28.16
N ASN A 2 37.69 4.22 27.67
CA ASN A 2 36.49 3.87 26.89
C ASN A 2 35.31 3.75 27.85
N ARG A 3 34.41 4.75 27.88
CA ARG A 3 33.09 4.58 28.49
C ARG A 3 32.32 3.58 27.64
N LYS A 4 32.27 2.32 28.10
CA LYS A 4 31.29 1.34 27.60
C LYS A 4 29.90 1.92 27.90
N ASN A 5 29.21 2.40 26.86
CA ASN A 5 27.80 2.78 26.97
C ASN A 5 27.01 1.54 27.36
N ASN A 6 26.70 1.40 28.63
CA ASN A 6 25.75 0.39 29.09
C ASN A 6 24.40 0.72 28.44
N PRO A 7 23.78 -0.16 27.64
CA PRO A 7 22.49 0.14 27.05
C PRO A 7 21.50 0.36 28.20
N LYS A 8 20.96 1.58 28.30
CA LYS A 8 19.91 1.88 29.27
C LYS A 8 18.68 1.09 28.86
N ASN A 9 18.39 -0.01 29.54
CA ASN A 9 17.09 -0.69 29.41
C ASN A 9 16.01 0.33 29.74
N LYS A 10 15.17 0.64 28.74
CA LYS A 10 14.01 1.52 28.91
C LYS A 10 12.80 0.63 29.13
N ASN A 11 12.14 0.81 30.27
CA ASN A 11 10.90 0.11 30.54
C ASN A 11 9.76 0.84 29.82
N ILE A 12 8.94 0.08 29.11
CA ILE A 12 7.70 0.55 28.48
C ILE A 12 6.55 -0.11 29.24
N THR A 13 5.61 0.69 29.70
CA THR A 13 4.41 0.20 30.38
C THR A 13 3.20 0.53 29.51
N VAL A 14 2.40 -0.50 29.19
CA VAL A 14 1.18 -0.35 28.40
C VAL A 14 0.00 -0.72 29.29
N ARG A 15 -1.05 0.11 29.26
CA ARG A 15 -2.32 -0.18 29.93
C ARG A 15 -3.27 -0.80 28.91
N VAL A 16 -3.82 -1.94 29.28
CA VAL A 16 -4.73 -2.73 28.44
C VAL A 16 -5.97 -3.05 29.26
N ASN A 17 -7.10 -3.33 28.61
CA ASN A 17 -8.27 -3.83 29.32
C ASN A 17 -8.11 -5.33 29.66
N GLU A 18 -8.99 -5.84 30.52
CA GLU A 18 -8.92 -7.23 31.00
C GLU A 18 -8.98 -8.26 29.85
N ARG A 19 -9.84 -8.04 28.86
CA ARG A 19 -9.95 -8.91 27.69
C ARG A 19 -8.64 -8.99 26.91
N GLN A 20 -8.04 -7.84 26.60
CA GLN A 20 -6.76 -7.74 25.89
C GLN A 20 -5.63 -8.39 26.69
N TYR A 21 -5.64 -8.24 28.02
CA TYR A 21 -4.68 -8.90 28.89
C TYR A 21 -4.75 -10.42 28.75
N TRP A 22 -5.94 -11.00 28.75
CA TRP A 22 -6.12 -12.44 28.54
C TRP A 22 -5.66 -12.88 27.15
N GLU A 23 -6.09 -12.18 26.10
CA GLU A 23 -5.70 -12.49 24.71
C GLU A 23 -4.17 -12.48 24.54
N PHE A 24 -3.47 -11.50 25.12
CA PHE A 24 -2.00 -11.43 25.02
C PHE A 24 -1.30 -12.56 25.78
N ASN A 25 -1.83 -12.97 26.93
CA ASN A 25 -1.30 -14.11 27.67
C ASN A 25 -1.50 -15.42 26.89
N GLU A 26 -2.68 -15.66 26.32
CA GLU A 26 -2.94 -16.87 25.53
C GLU A 26 -1.99 -16.97 24.32
N ILE A 27 -1.82 -15.86 23.59
CA ILE A 27 -0.93 -15.83 22.44
C ILE A 27 0.52 -16.07 22.86
N ALA A 28 0.99 -15.39 23.91
CA ALA A 28 2.38 -15.56 24.38
C ALA A 28 2.64 -17.00 24.86
N HIS A 29 1.73 -17.59 25.63
CA HIS A 29 1.83 -18.97 26.09
C HIS A 29 1.77 -19.99 24.95
N SER A 30 0.98 -19.75 23.89
CA SER A 30 0.96 -20.64 22.72
C SER A 30 2.31 -20.71 21.98
N HIS A 31 3.22 -19.76 22.25
CA HIS A 31 4.57 -19.72 21.72
C HIS A 31 5.65 -20.01 22.78
N ASP A 32 5.27 -20.43 23.99
CA ASP A 32 6.18 -20.67 25.13
C ASP A 32 7.03 -19.45 25.51
N LEU A 33 6.43 -18.25 25.44
CA LEU A 33 7.07 -16.96 25.75
C LEU A 33 6.32 -16.20 26.83
N SER A 34 7.02 -15.33 27.56
CA SER A 34 6.34 -14.31 28.36
C SER A 34 5.73 -13.22 27.47
N VAL A 35 4.69 -12.54 27.95
CA VAL A 35 4.05 -11.42 27.24
C VAL A 35 5.08 -10.33 26.86
N SER A 36 6.04 -10.06 27.75
CA SER A 36 7.10 -9.08 27.50
C SER A 36 8.05 -9.50 26.37
N GLU A 37 8.42 -10.78 26.32
CA GLU A 37 9.28 -11.33 25.27
C GLU A 37 8.56 -11.38 23.92
N TRP A 38 7.31 -11.82 23.92
CA TRP A 38 6.45 -11.82 22.75
C TRP A 38 6.26 -10.40 22.20
N ALA A 39 5.94 -9.42 23.06
CA ALA A 39 5.80 -8.03 22.66
C ALA A 39 7.12 -7.45 22.11
N ASN A 40 8.25 -7.75 22.74
CA ASN A 40 9.55 -7.31 22.25
C ASN A 40 9.91 -7.96 20.90
N HIS A 41 9.57 -9.23 20.69
CA HIS A 41 9.75 -9.91 19.41
C HIS A 41 8.94 -9.20 18.30
N LEU A 42 7.67 -8.89 18.57
CA LEU A 42 6.80 -8.18 17.64
C LEU A 42 7.35 -6.78 17.30
N LEU A 43 7.75 -6.01 18.32
CA LEU A 43 8.35 -4.69 18.15
C LEU A 43 9.66 -4.76 17.36
N SER A 44 10.51 -5.76 17.62
CA SER A 44 11.77 -5.94 16.90
C SER A 44 11.56 -6.32 15.44
N LYS A 45 10.63 -7.25 15.17
CA LYS A 45 10.27 -7.71 13.83
C LYS A 45 9.74 -6.56 12.97
N HIS A 46 8.87 -5.73 13.53
CA HIS A 46 8.20 -4.64 12.81
C HIS A 46 8.80 -3.25 13.08
N LYS A 47 9.99 -3.15 13.69
CA LYS A 47 10.63 -1.85 14.03
C LYS A 47 10.83 -0.92 12.83
N ASN A 48 10.96 -1.50 11.63
CA ASN A 48 11.15 -0.79 10.37
C ASN A 48 9.87 -0.77 9.51
N SER A 49 8.80 -1.42 9.96
CA SER A 49 7.52 -1.56 9.24
C SER A 49 6.53 -0.47 9.61
N TYR A 50 6.75 0.24 10.73
CA TYR A 50 5.87 1.35 11.13
C TYR A 50 5.89 2.45 10.06
N GLY A 51 4.76 2.66 9.39
CA GLY A 51 4.61 3.62 8.30
C GLY A 51 5.06 3.14 6.91
N LYS A 52 5.46 1.87 6.76
CA LYS A 52 5.71 1.24 5.46
C LYS A 52 4.59 0.25 5.15
N THR A 53 3.93 0.40 4.00
CA THR A 53 2.95 -0.56 3.51
C THR A 53 3.69 -1.86 3.22
N GLU A 54 3.40 -2.94 3.95
CA GLU A 54 4.08 -4.25 3.82
C GLU A 54 3.95 -4.87 2.41
N ASN A 55 3.07 -4.32 1.57
CA ASN A 55 2.82 -4.78 0.20
C ASN A 55 3.13 -3.69 -0.85
N LYS A 56 4.13 -2.83 -0.59
CA LYS A 56 4.48 -1.74 -1.50
C LYS A 56 4.83 -2.24 -2.90
N GLU A 57 5.61 -3.32 -3.02
CA GLU A 57 5.91 -3.93 -4.32
C GLU A 57 4.66 -4.48 -5.03
N GLU A 58 3.82 -5.26 -4.34
CA GLU A 58 2.58 -5.80 -4.90
C GLU A 58 1.59 -4.70 -5.33
N LEU A 59 1.52 -3.60 -4.56
CA LEU A 59 0.71 -2.44 -4.90
C LEU A 59 1.24 -1.73 -6.14
N ILE A 60 2.56 -1.58 -6.27
CA ILE A 60 3.20 -1.01 -7.46
C ILE A 60 2.92 -1.90 -8.68
N GLU A 61 3.03 -3.22 -8.55
CA GLU A 61 2.74 -4.18 -9.61
C GLU A 61 1.26 -4.14 -10.04
N GLY A 62 0.33 -4.09 -9.09
CA GLY A 62 -1.10 -3.92 -9.35
C GLY A 62 -1.44 -2.59 -10.06
N ILE A 63 -0.76 -1.51 -9.67
CA ILE A 63 -0.87 -0.22 -10.37
C ILE A 63 -0.34 -0.34 -11.80
N ASP A 64 0.78 -1.03 -12.03
CA ASP A 64 1.36 -1.21 -13.37
C ASP A 64 0.47 -2.02 -14.31
N LEU A 65 -0.14 -3.10 -13.81
CA LEU A 65 -1.15 -3.86 -14.56
C LEU A 65 -2.35 -3.00 -14.93
N THR A 66 -2.78 -2.13 -14.01
CA THR A 66 -3.90 -1.21 -14.25
C THR A 66 -3.56 -0.15 -15.30
N ILE A 67 -2.35 0.45 -15.24
CA ILE A 67 -1.85 1.39 -16.26
C ILE A 67 -1.88 0.73 -17.64
N LYS A 68 -1.31 -0.48 -17.78
CA LYS A 68 -1.27 -1.20 -19.07
C LYS A 68 -2.67 -1.44 -19.64
N LYS A 69 -3.62 -1.84 -18.80
CA LYS A 69 -5.02 -2.04 -19.23
C LYS A 69 -5.67 -0.74 -19.68
N MET A 70 -5.48 0.35 -18.94
CA MET A 70 -6.04 1.66 -19.30
C MET A 70 -5.42 2.22 -20.58
N GLU A 71 -4.12 2.06 -20.79
CA GLU A 71 -3.43 2.45 -22.04
C GLU A 71 -3.98 1.69 -23.24
N PHE A 72 -4.19 0.38 -23.10
CA PHE A 72 -4.83 -0.44 -24.13
C PHE A 72 -6.24 0.06 -24.46
N ILE A 73 -7.07 0.34 -23.44
CA ILE A 73 -8.43 0.87 -23.65
C ILE A 73 -8.40 2.20 -24.39
N CYS A 74 -7.51 3.12 -24.01
CA CYS A 74 -7.34 4.39 -24.71
C CYS A 74 -6.99 4.20 -26.20
N GLN A 75 -6.05 3.30 -26.51
CA GLN A 75 -5.69 2.99 -27.90
C GLN A 75 -6.87 2.43 -28.70
N VAL A 76 -7.67 1.54 -28.09
CA VAL A 76 -8.88 0.99 -28.74
C VAL A 76 -9.91 2.09 -28.98
N LEU A 77 -10.14 2.97 -28.01
CA LEU A 77 -11.08 4.09 -28.15
C LEU A 77 -10.64 5.09 -29.23
N GLU A 78 -9.35 5.38 -29.35
CA GLU A 78 -8.81 6.22 -30.42
C GLU A 78 -9.02 5.60 -31.81
N LYS A 79 -8.78 4.29 -31.93
CA LYS A 79 -9.02 3.56 -33.17
C LYS A 79 -10.52 3.57 -33.54
N LEU A 80 -11.40 3.27 -32.59
CA LEU A 80 -12.85 3.31 -32.81
C LEU A 80 -13.31 4.73 -33.20
N LYS A 81 -12.79 5.77 -32.55
CA LYS A 81 -13.08 7.16 -32.93
C LYS A 81 -12.71 7.45 -34.38
N SER A 82 -11.61 6.87 -34.88
CA SER A 82 -11.19 7.03 -36.28
C SER A 82 -12.13 6.32 -37.27
N GLU A 83 -12.69 5.18 -36.87
CA GLU A 83 -13.62 4.36 -37.67
C GLU A 83 -15.05 4.95 -37.69
N TYR A 84 -15.51 5.56 -36.59
CA TYR A 84 -16.84 6.16 -36.47
C TYR A 84 -16.93 7.63 -36.90
N LYS A 85 -15.97 8.15 -37.68
CA LYS A 85 -15.90 9.57 -38.11
C LYS A 85 -17.19 10.12 -38.74
N THR A 86 -18.07 9.26 -39.25
CA THR A 86 -19.35 9.62 -39.88
C THR A 86 -20.52 9.79 -38.89
N PHE A 87 -20.38 9.38 -37.62
CA PHE A 87 -21.44 9.47 -36.60
C PHE A 87 -21.06 10.46 -35.50
N TYR A 88 -21.44 11.73 -35.69
CA TYR A 88 -21.04 12.88 -34.84
C TYR A 88 -21.23 12.63 -33.34
N ASP A 89 -22.44 12.25 -32.90
CA ASP A 89 -22.75 12.06 -31.47
C ASP A 89 -21.90 10.95 -30.83
N LYS A 90 -21.72 9.82 -31.52
CA LYS A 90 -20.90 8.71 -31.03
C LYS A 90 -19.42 9.10 -30.91
N THR A 91 -18.91 9.90 -31.85
CA THR A 91 -17.52 10.41 -31.78
C THR A 91 -17.28 11.40 -30.63
N VAL A 92 -18.29 12.19 -30.25
CA VAL A 92 -18.22 13.12 -29.11
C VAL A 92 -18.17 12.35 -27.79
N ASP A 93 -19.09 11.39 -27.59
CA ASP A 93 -19.13 10.57 -26.38
C ASP A 93 -17.85 9.73 -26.19
N LEU A 94 -17.32 9.17 -27.29
CA LEU A 94 -16.04 8.47 -27.29
C LEU A 94 -14.87 9.39 -26.91
N ALA A 95 -14.88 10.64 -27.40
CA ALA A 95 -13.84 11.61 -27.07
C ALA A 95 -13.87 12.01 -25.59
N ILE A 96 -15.06 12.28 -25.03
CA ILE A 96 -15.24 12.60 -23.61
C ILE A 96 -14.78 11.44 -22.72
N THR A 97 -15.14 10.21 -23.11
CA THR A 97 -14.75 9.00 -22.38
C THR A 97 -13.23 8.80 -22.41
N ASN A 98 -12.59 8.97 -23.58
CA ASN A 98 -11.14 8.86 -23.71
C ASN A 98 -10.40 9.93 -22.90
N MET A 99 -10.93 11.17 -22.86
CA MET A 99 -10.36 12.26 -22.06
C MET A 99 -10.39 11.93 -20.56
N LYS A 100 -11.54 11.49 -20.02
CA LYS A 100 -11.67 11.09 -18.60
C LYS A 100 -10.74 9.93 -18.24
N LEU A 101 -10.62 8.93 -19.13
CA LEU A 101 -9.67 7.81 -18.95
C LEU A 101 -8.22 8.28 -18.91
N THR A 102 -7.86 9.21 -19.80
CA THR A 102 -6.51 9.80 -19.86
C THR A 102 -6.18 10.58 -18.59
N GLU A 103 -7.12 11.37 -18.06
CA GLU A 103 -6.95 12.09 -16.79
C GLU A 103 -6.70 11.11 -15.63
N LYS A 104 -7.51 10.04 -15.55
CA LYS A 104 -7.36 8.99 -14.52
C LYS A 104 -6.02 8.25 -14.65
N LEU A 105 -5.56 8.00 -15.88
CA LEU A 105 -4.25 7.42 -16.16
C LEU A 105 -3.12 8.32 -15.61
N ILE A 106 -3.21 9.64 -15.83
CA ILE A 106 -2.22 10.61 -15.35
C ILE A 106 -2.20 10.64 -13.82
N GLU A 107 -3.36 10.63 -13.17
CA GLU A 107 -3.47 10.55 -11.70
C GLU A 107 -2.81 9.28 -11.16
N LEU A 108 -3.08 8.13 -11.78
CA LEU A 108 -2.49 6.85 -11.39
C LEU A 108 -0.96 6.85 -11.54
N LYS A 109 -0.44 7.39 -12.64
CA LYS A 109 1.00 7.57 -12.88
C LYS A 109 1.65 8.48 -11.83
N LYS A 110 0.97 9.57 -11.43
CA LYS A 110 1.43 10.46 -10.35
C LYS A 110 1.45 9.74 -9.00
N PHE A 111 0.40 8.96 -8.70
CA PHE A 111 0.32 8.17 -7.48
C PHE A 111 1.43 7.12 -7.39
N LYS A 112 1.68 6.39 -8.50
CA LYS A 112 2.81 5.46 -8.60
C LYS A 112 4.15 6.12 -8.26
N ARG A 113 4.44 7.30 -8.83
CA ARG A 113 5.68 8.04 -8.56
C ARG A 113 5.83 8.43 -7.09
N LYS A 114 4.72 8.84 -6.44
CA LYS A 114 4.71 9.14 -5.00
C LYS A 114 4.97 7.91 -4.15
N LEU A 115 4.48 6.75 -4.57
CA LEU A 115 4.80 5.49 -3.90
C LEU A 115 6.26 5.12 -4.10
N GLN A 116 6.86 5.36 -5.26
CA GLN A 116 8.25 4.96 -5.53
C GLN A 116 9.31 5.84 -4.86
N ASN A 117 9.00 7.11 -4.58
CA ASN A 117 9.83 8.03 -3.81
C ASN A 117 9.72 7.80 -2.29
#